data_AF-A0A435FFS2-F1
#
_entry.id   AF-A0A435FFS2-F1
#
_cell.length_a   1.000
_cell.length_b   1.000
_cell.length_c   1.000
_cell.angle_alpha   90.00
_cell.angle_beta   90.00
_cell.angle_gamma   90.00
#
_symmetry.space_group_name_H-M   'P 1'
#
loop_
_entity.id
_entity.type
_entity.pdbx_description
1 polymer ?
#
loop_
_entity_poly.entity_id
_entity_poly.type
_entity_poly.pdbx_seq_one_letter_code
_entity_poly.pdbx_strand_id
1 'polypeptide(L)'
;MPVENTTPNRGYQKPFGSNNLEDDVLRLIAALDAIDVDVAGLLVSVTQRALLVHSHVISETTGLQAALDAKQDESEKGNANGYASLGPDGKVPAAQLPSALFGSLNYQGDWNANTNTPTIPAAAAGNKGWYYMVSVAGATSVGGITDWKVGDWAVSDGTKWVKIDNTDAVASVAGKSGAVTLQVADITDMSANGRSLAQAANYAAMKTLLAITAADITNASANGRSLITAADYAAMRTLLGLVAAATAATASTLAQRDASGDITTRLFRSE
;
A
#
# COMPACT_ATOMS: atom_id res chain seq x y z
N MET A 1 -82.00 79.58 -29.21
CA MET A 1 -81.53 78.20 -28.98
C MET A 1 -80.24 78.31 -28.17
N PRO A 2 -80.06 77.51 -27.11
CA PRO A 2 -78.83 77.51 -26.34
C PRO A 2 -77.64 77.15 -27.22
N VAL A 3 -76.49 77.78 -26.98
CA VAL A 3 -75.25 77.52 -27.73
C VAL A 3 -74.61 76.25 -27.19
N GLU A 4 -74.25 75.34 -28.10
CA GLU A 4 -73.59 74.08 -27.75
C GLU A 4 -72.12 74.30 -27.35
N ASN A 5 -71.75 73.81 -26.17
CA ASN A 5 -70.37 73.79 -25.66
C ASN A 5 -70.14 72.49 -24.89
N THR A 6 -69.05 71.77 -25.17
CA THR A 6 -68.77 70.45 -24.59
C THR A 6 -67.29 70.23 -24.23
N THR A 7 -67.00 69.18 -23.47
CA THR A 7 -65.63 68.75 -23.16
C THR A 7 -64.98 68.04 -24.36
N PRO A 8 -63.66 68.26 -24.64
CA PRO A 8 -63.01 67.67 -25.82
C PRO A 8 -62.93 66.13 -25.82
N ASN A 9 -62.72 65.51 -24.66
CA ASN A 9 -62.41 64.08 -24.60
C ASN A 9 -63.65 63.19 -24.45
N ARG A 10 -64.75 63.73 -23.89
CA ARG A 10 -65.92 62.96 -23.49
C ARG A 10 -67.25 63.61 -23.88
N GLY A 11 -67.22 64.78 -24.50
CA GLY A 11 -68.42 65.44 -25.00
C GLY A 11 -69.40 65.93 -23.93
N TYR A 12 -69.06 65.86 -22.63
CA TYR A 12 -69.91 66.36 -21.56
C TYR A 12 -70.24 67.85 -21.74
N GLN A 13 -71.49 68.21 -21.51
CA GLN A 13 -71.96 69.58 -21.69
C GLN A 13 -71.26 70.55 -20.72
N LYS A 14 -70.99 71.76 -21.20
CA LYS A 14 -70.42 72.86 -20.41
C LYS A 14 -71.38 74.06 -20.41
N PRO A 15 -71.39 74.86 -19.33
CA PRO A 15 -72.02 76.18 -19.35
C PRO A 15 -71.43 77.07 -20.45
N PHE A 16 -72.22 78.02 -20.94
CA PHE A 16 -71.76 79.01 -21.91
C PHE A 16 -72.33 80.38 -21.57
N GLY A 17 -71.46 81.39 -21.48
CA GLY A 17 -71.82 82.70 -20.91
C GLY A 17 -72.90 83.49 -21.63
N SER A 18 -73.35 83.06 -22.83
CA SER A 18 -74.48 83.65 -23.55
C SER A 18 -75.80 82.89 -23.39
N ASN A 19 -75.83 81.77 -22.64
CA ASN A 19 -77.04 81.02 -22.33
C ASN A 19 -77.75 81.60 -21.10
N ASN A 20 -79.05 81.35 -20.97
CA ASN A 20 -79.77 81.66 -19.74
C ASN A 20 -79.41 80.67 -18.64
N LEU A 21 -79.53 81.08 -17.38
CA LEU A 21 -79.22 80.24 -16.22
C LEU A 21 -80.01 78.91 -16.22
N GLU A 22 -81.28 78.94 -16.61
CA GLU A 22 -82.15 77.76 -16.68
C GLU A 22 -81.61 76.71 -17.69
N ASP A 23 -81.14 77.17 -18.86
CA ASP A 23 -80.54 76.30 -19.87
C ASP A 23 -79.22 75.69 -19.39
N ASP A 24 -78.36 76.48 -18.75
CA ASP A 24 -77.05 76.01 -18.25
C ASP A 24 -77.18 75.07 -17.05
N VAL A 25 -78.18 75.24 -16.19
CA VAL A 25 -78.49 74.31 -15.09
C VAL A 25 -78.91 72.94 -15.65
N LEU A 26 -79.79 72.91 -16.65
CA LEU A 26 -80.17 71.64 -17.31
C LEU A 26 -78.98 70.97 -17.99
N ARG A 27 -78.06 71.75 -18.56
CA ARG A 27 -76.83 71.22 -19.18
C ARG A 27 -75.85 70.64 -18.16
N LEU A 28 -75.72 71.26 -16.98
CA LEU A 28 -74.92 70.73 -15.88
C LEU A 28 -75.50 69.41 -15.35
N ILE A 29 -76.83 69.30 -15.24
CA ILE A 29 -77.50 68.05 -14.85
C ILE A 29 -77.19 66.95 -15.86
N ALA A 30 -77.36 67.22 -17.16
CA ALA A 30 -77.04 66.25 -18.21
C ALA A 30 -75.55 65.85 -18.26
N ALA A 31 -74.64 66.78 -17.95
CA ALA A 31 -73.22 66.47 -17.84
C ALA A 31 -72.92 65.56 -16.63
N LEU A 32 -73.58 65.77 -15.49
CA LEU A 32 -73.46 64.92 -14.32
C LEU A 32 -74.00 63.50 -14.57
N ASP A 33 -75.16 63.39 -15.21
CA ASP A 33 -75.74 62.09 -15.59
C ASP A 33 -74.83 61.34 -16.58
N ALA A 34 -74.26 62.05 -17.56
CA ALA A 34 -73.31 61.47 -18.50
C ALA A 34 -72.00 61.01 -17.82
N ILE A 35 -71.50 61.77 -16.84
CA ILE A 35 -70.32 61.38 -16.06
C ILE A 35 -70.60 60.13 -15.21
N ASP A 36 -71.78 60.04 -14.58
CA ASP A 36 -72.17 58.88 -13.77
C ASP A 36 -72.19 57.59 -14.61
N VAL A 37 -72.82 57.65 -15.78
CA VAL A 37 -72.84 56.54 -16.75
C VAL A 37 -71.43 56.14 -17.19
N ASP A 38 -70.58 57.12 -17.50
CA ASP A 38 -69.20 56.88 -17.93
C ASP A 38 -68.34 56.25 -16.83
N VAL A 39 -68.47 56.72 -15.58
CA VAL A 39 -67.76 56.17 -14.42
C VAL A 39 -68.22 54.74 -14.15
N ALA A 40 -69.53 54.47 -14.21
CA ALA A 40 -70.07 53.13 -14.11
C ALA A 40 -69.51 52.20 -15.19
N GLY A 41 -69.47 52.66 -16.45
CA GLY A 41 -68.89 51.91 -17.57
C GLY A 41 -67.41 51.61 -17.41
N LEU A 42 -66.62 52.59 -16.95
CA LEU A 42 -65.21 52.40 -16.63
C LEU A 42 -65.03 51.36 -15.51
N LEU A 43 -65.83 51.44 -14.45
CA LEU A 43 -65.74 50.53 -13.31
C LEU A 43 -66.09 49.09 -13.71
N VAL A 44 -67.11 48.91 -14.56
CA VAL A 44 -67.44 47.62 -15.18
C VAL A 44 -66.29 47.11 -16.06
N SER A 45 -65.68 47.98 -16.87
CA SER A 45 -64.56 47.58 -17.73
C SER A 45 -63.32 47.15 -16.92
N VAL A 46 -63.02 47.84 -15.81
CA VAL A 46 -61.89 47.52 -14.92
C VAL A 46 -62.16 46.22 -14.17
N THR A 47 -63.37 46.02 -13.66
CA THR A 47 -63.75 44.79 -12.95
C THR A 47 -63.75 43.57 -13.87
N GLN A 48 -64.21 43.70 -15.13
CA GLN A 48 -64.12 42.60 -16.10
C GLN A 48 -62.66 42.25 -16.48
N ARG A 49 -61.80 43.26 -16.65
CA ARG A 49 -60.36 43.04 -16.89
C ARG A 49 -59.68 42.35 -15.71
N ALA A 50 -60.04 42.71 -14.47
CA ALA A 50 -59.50 42.10 -13.27
C ALA A 50 -60.03 40.68 -12.99
N LEU A 51 -61.31 40.42 -13.30
CA LEU A 51 -62.00 39.16 -13.01
C LEU A 51 -61.77 38.08 -14.07
N LEU A 52 -61.54 38.44 -15.33
CA LEU A 52 -61.42 37.47 -16.42
C LEU A 52 -59.98 37.02 -16.69
N VAL A 53 -58.94 37.83 -16.41
CA VAL A 53 -57.58 37.53 -16.89
C VAL A 53 -56.50 38.12 -15.98
N HIS A 54 -55.99 37.34 -15.03
CA HIS A 54 -54.55 37.35 -14.79
C HIS A 54 -54.05 35.97 -14.34
N SER A 55 -54.52 34.91 -15.01
CA SER A 55 -53.80 33.65 -15.02
C SER A 55 -52.58 33.80 -15.93
N HIS A 56 -51.38 33.62 -15.39
CA HIS A 56 -50.17 33.56 -16.21
C HIS A 56 -49.92 32.14 -16.69
N VAL A 57 -49.81 31.94 -18.00
CA VAL A 57 -49.28 30.70 -18.56
C VAL A 57 -47.75 30.80 -18.65
N ILE A 58 -47.05 29.67 -18.57
CA ILE A 58 -45.57 29.62 -18.55
C ILE A 58 -44.95 30.38 -19.75
N SER A 59 -45.62 30.39 -20.91
CA SER A 59 -45.16 31.09 -22.11
C SER A 59 -45.19 32.62 -22.01
N GLU A 60 -45.92 33.19 -21.05
CA GLU A 60 -45.95 34.65 -20.83
C GLU A 60 -44.70 35.17 -20.11
N THR A 61 -43.97 34.28 -19.43
CA THR A 61 -42.69 34.60 -18.78
C THR A 61 -41.54 34.15 -19.67
N THR A 62 -40.93 35.10 -20.38
CA THR A 62 -39.79 34.84 -21.27
C THR A 62 -38.68 34.06 -20.54
N GLY A 63 -38.36 32.87 -21.04
CA GLY A 63 -37.27 32.04 -20.51
C GLY A 63 -37.67 31.09 -19.36
N LEU A 64 -38.90 31.17 -18.81
CA LEU A 64 -39.30 30.27 -17.72
C LEU A 64 -39.33 28.80 -18.15
N GLN A 65 -39.90 28.49 -19.32
CA GLN A 65 -39.94 27.12 -19.82
C GLN A 65 -38.54 26.53 -19.94
N ALA A 66 -37.62 27.25 -20.60
CA ALA A 66 -36.23 26.81 -20.74
C ALA A 66 -35.52 26.65 -19.39
N ALA A 67 -35.82 27.50 -18.41
CA ALA A 67 -35.25 27.39 -17.07
C ALA A 67 -35.78 26.18 -16.29
N LEU A 68 -37.03 25.77 -16.52
CA LEU A 68 -37.64 24.57 -15.95
C LEU A 68 -37.11 23.30 -16.63
N ASP A 69 -37.03 23.29 -17.96
CA ASP A 69 -36.48 22.18 -18.75
C ASP A 69 -35.00 21.90 -18.43
N ALA A 70 -34.28 22.91 -17.91
CA ALA A 70 -32.91 22.76 -17.45
C ALA A 70 -32.77 22.22 -16.01
N LYS A 71 -33.88 22.01 -15.29
CA LYS A 71 -33.87 21.36 -13.97
C LYS A 71 -33.91 19.85 -14.14
N GLN A 72 -33.44 19.15 -13.10
CA GLN A 72 -33.55 17.70 -13.00
C GLN A 72 -34.90 17.34 -12.36
N ASP A 73 -35.55 16.30 -12.87
CA ASP A 73 -36.83 15.84 -12.37
C ASP A 73 -36.67 14.96 -11.12
N GLU A 74 -37.66 14.98 -10.22
CA GLU A 74 -37.64 14.09 -9.04
C GLU A 74 -37.63 12.61 -9.44
N SER A 75 -38.23 12.27 -10.60
CA SER A 75 -38.21 10.92 -11.16
C SER A 75 -36.84 10.46 -11.63
N GLU A 76 -35.84 11.34 -11.76
CA GLU A 76 -34.47 10.95 -12.13
C GLU A 76 -33.63 10.58 -10.90
N LYS A 77 -34.13 10.89 -9.70
CA LYS A 77 -33.41 10.68 -8.44
C LYS A 77 -33.13 9.21 -8.20
N GLY A 78 -31.85 8.85 -8.22
CA GLY A 78 -31.38 7.51 -7.94
C GLY A 78 -31.65 6.48 -9.02
N ASN A 79 -32.08 6.92 -10.20
CA ASN A 79 -32.28 6.10 -11.37
C ASN A 79 -31.05 6.15 -12.30
N ALA A 80 -30.91 5.13 -13.15
CA ALA A 80 -29.86 5.11 -14.16
C ALA A 80 -29.99 6.32 -15.10
N ASN A 81 -28.86 6.91 -15.48
CA ASN A 81 -28.77 8.15 -16.25
C ASN A 81 -29.33 9.42 -15.55
N GLY A 82 -29.73 9.33 -14.29
CA GLY A 82 -30.15 10.47 -13.48
C GLY A 82 -29.05 10.97 -12.53
N TYR A 83 -29.45 11.44 -11.35
CA TYR A 83 -28.54 11.93 -10.30
C TYR A 83 -28.59 11.05 -9.06
N ALA A 84 -27.49 11.01 -8.32
CA ALA A 84 -27.41 10.26 -7.06
C ALA A 84 -28.33 10.87 -5.99
N SER A 85 -29.02 10.03 -5.22
CA SER A 85 -29.75 10.51 -4.05
C SER A 85 -28.80 10.72 -2.88
N LEU A 86 -29.22 11.52 -1.89
CA LEU A 86 -28.57 11.56 -0.58
C LEU A 86 -29.47 10.85 0.43
N GLY A 87 -28.88 9.99 1.25
CA GLY A 87 -29.51 9.35 2.39
C GLY A 87 -29.68 10.32 3.57
N PRO A 88 -30.34 9.88 4.66
CA PRO A 88 -30.51 10.67 5.88
C PRO A 88 -29.21 11.14 6.54
N ASP A 89 -28.10 10.48 6.22
CA ASP A 89 -26.73 10.80 6.66
C ASP A 89 -26.00 11.76 5.72
N GLY A 90 -26.67 12.27 4.69
CA GLY A 90 -26.11 13.21 3.71
C GLY A 90 -25.14 12.58 2.71
N LYS A 91 -25.11 11.25 2.59
CA LYS A 91 -24.20 10.52 1.68
C LYS A 91 -24.96 9.85 0.55
N VAL A 92 -24.26 9.57 -0.55
CA VAL A 92 -24.79 8.74 -1.63
C VAL A 92 -25.01 7.31 -1.11
N PRO A 93 -26.23 6.74 -1.18
CA PRO A 93 -26.49 5.38 -0.77
C PRO A 93 -25.57 4.38 -1.49
N ALA A 94 -25.06 3.40 -0.74
CA ALA A 94 -24.11 2.42 -1.27
C ALA A 94 -24.62 1.66 -2.50
N ALA A 95 -25.94 1.46 -2.62
CA ALA A 95 -26.57 0.82 -3.76
C ALA A 95 -26.42 1.59 -5.09
N GLN A 96 -26.10 2.88 -5.04
CA GLN A 96 -25.87 3.74 -6.22
C GLN A 96 -24.39 3.87 -6.58
N LEU A 97 -23.50 3.20 -5.84
CA LEU A 97 -22.07 3.16 -6.12
C LEU A 97 -21.70 1.81 -6.75
N PRO A 98 -20.70 1.77 -7.65
CA PRO A 98 -20.21 0.52 -8.20
C PRO A 98 -19.74 -0.45 -7.10
N SER A 99 -20.12 -1.73 -7.21
CA SER A 99 -19.72 -2.78 -6.25
C SER A 99 -18.19 -2.90 -6.09
N ALA A 100 -17.43 -2.55 -7.14
CA ALA A 100 -15.97 -2.52 -7.14
C ALA A 100 -15.37 -1.59 -6.09
N LEU A 101 -16.06 -0.50 -5.72
CA LEU A 101 -15.61 0.40 -4.65
C LEU A 101 -15.70 -0.22 -3.25
N PHE A 102 -16.54 -1.24 -3.06
CA PHE A 102 -16.71 -1.95 -1.79
C PHE A 102 -15.81 -3.19 -1.67
N GLY A 103 -15.00 -3.47 -2.69
CA GLY A 103 -14.02 -4.56 -2.71
C GLY A 103 -12.58 -4.09 -2.49
N SER A 104 -12.34 -2.78 -2.34
CA SER A 104 -11.01 -2.25 -2.05
C SER A 104 -10.58 -2.56 -0.63
N LEU A 105 -9.33 -2.98 -0.46
CA LEU A 105 -8.74 -3.22 0.86
C LEU A 105 -8.56 -1.88 1.60
N ASN A 106 -9.19 -1.75 2.76
CA ASN A 106 -9.16 -0.55 3.60
C ASN A 106 -8.40 -0.86 4.90
N TYR A 107 -7.21 -0.29 5.04
CA TYR A 107 -6.33 -0.53 6.19
C TYR A 107 -6.90 0.11 7.45
N GLN A 108 -7.11 -0.71 8.48
CA GLN A 108 -7.62 -0.27 9.78
C GLN A 108 -6.51 -0.07 10.82
N GLY A 109 -5.29 -0.56 10.54
CA GLY A 109 -4.14 -0.44 11.43
C GLY A 109 -3.49 -1.78 11.75
N ASP A 110 -2.52 -1.71 12.65
CA ASP A 110 -1.84 -2.88 13.20
C ASP A 110 -2.69 -3.55 14.28
N TRP A 111 -2.59 -4.88 14.36
CA TRP A 111 -3.36 -5.70 15.29
C TRP A 111 -2.46 -6.64 16.08
N ASN A 112 -2.64 -6.63 17.39
CA ASN A 112 -2.04 -7.59 18.30
C ASN A 112 -2.97 -8.81 18.43
N ALA A 113 -2.60 -9.92 17.77
CA ALA A 113 -3.38 -11.15 17.76
C ALA A 113 -3.31 -11.93 19.08
N ASN A 114 -2.42 -11.55 20.00
CA ASN A 114 -2.35 -12.13 21.34
C ASN A 114 -3.41 -11.53 22.29
N THR A 115 -3.67 -10.23 22.17
CA THR A 115 -4.60 -9.50 23.06
C THR A 115 -5.89 -9.05 22.40
N ASN A 116 -6.06 -9.31 21.10
CA ASN A 116 -7.14 -8.78 20.26
C ASN A 116 -7.25 -7.25 20.35
N THR A 117 -6.16 -6.54 20.05
CA THR A 117 -6.08 -5.08 20.20
C THR A 117 -5.57 -4.42 18.92
N PRO A 118 -6.32 -3.51 18.28
CA PRO A 118 -7.72 -3.17 18.60
C PRO A 118 -8.65 -4.37 18.42
N THR A 119 -9.80 -4.35 19.11
CA THR A 119 -10.77 -5.45 19.00
C THR A 119 -11.32 -5.50 17.58
N ILE A 120 -11.09 -6.62 16.90
CA ILE A 120 -11.66 -6.84 15.58
C ILE A 120 -13.18 -7.09 15.74
N PRO A 121 -14.06 -6.29 15.10
CA PRO A 121 -15.50 -6.48 15.18
C PRO A 121 -15.96 -7.72 14.42
N ALA A 122 -17.20 -8.18 14.66
CA ALA A 122 -17.80 -9.20 13.82
C ALA A 122 -17.85 -8.76 12.36
N ALA A 123 -17.58 -9.68 11.43
CA ALA A 123 -17.66 -9.38 10.00
C ALA A 123 -19.12 -9.08 9.60
N ALA A 124 -19.31 -8.01 8.83
CA ALA A 124 -20.60 -7.55 8.36
C ALA A 124 -20.43 -6.77 7.06
N ALA A 125 -21.48 -6.61 6.27
CA ALA A 125 -21.40 -5.91 4.98
C ALA A 125 -20.77 -4.51 5.10
N GLY A 126 -20.99 -3.82 6.24
CA GLY A 126 -20.43 -2.49 6.52
C GLY A 126 -18.92 -2.44 6.77
N ASN A 127 -18.25 -3.58 7.00
CA ASN A 127 -16.80 -3.67 7.16
C ASN A 127 -16.13 -4.54 6.09
N LYS A 128 -16.82 -4.83 4.99
CA LYS A 128 -16.21 -5.52 3.84
C LYS A 128 -14.98 -4.74 3.34
N GLY A 129 -13.89 -5.46 3.10
CA GLY A 129 -12.62 -4.89 2.66
C GLY A 129 -11.75 -4.33 3.79
N TRP A 130 -12.25 -4.20 5.02
CA TRP A 130 -11.40 -3.82 6.16
C TRP A 130 -10.30 -4.85 6.34
N TYR A 131 -9.07 -4.39 6.57
CA TYR A 131 -7.99 -5.28 6.94
C TYR A 131 -7.10 -4.70 8.04
N TYR A 132 -6.55 -5.61 8.84
CA TYR A 132 -5.55 -5.34 9.87
C TYR A 132 -4.29 -6.15 9.57
N MET A 133 -3.13 -5.58 9.89
CA MET A 133 -1.85 -6.30 9.78
C MET A 133 -1.42 -6.77 11.17
N VAL A 134 -1.05 -8.04 11.30
CA VAL A 134 -0.63 -8.60 12.59
C VAL A 134 0.75 -8.04 12.95
N SER A 135 0.84 -7.26 14.03
CA SER A 135 2.11 -6.75 14.57
C SER A 135 2.67 -7.62 15.70
N VAL A 136 1.80 -8.41 16.36
CA VAL A 136 2.17 -9.37 17.41
C VAL A 136 1.41 -10.67 17.17
N ALA A 137 2.15 -11.78 17.01
CA ALA A 137 1.58 -13.11 16.81
C ALA A 137 0.73 -13.54 18.03
N GLY A 138 -0.30 -14.36 17.79
CA GLY A 138 -1.17 -14.85 18.85
C GLY A 138 -2.28 -15.75 18.35
N ALA A 139 -3.11 -16.22 19.29
CA ALA A 139 -4.12 -17.24 19.04
C ALA A 139 -5.58 -16.77 19.17
N THR A 140 -5.81 -15.44 19.15
CA THR A 140 -7.19 -14.92 19.16
C THR A 140 -7.98 -15.47 17.98
N SER A 141 -9.13 -16.09 18.26
CA SER A 141 -10.02 -16.60 17.23
C SER A 141 -10.74 -15.45 16.51
N VAL A 142 -10.40 -15.24 15.23
CA VAL A 142 -11.06 -14.27 14.35
C VAL A 142 -11.46 -15.00 13.07
N GLY A 143 -12.77 -15.05 12.77
CA GLY A 143 -13.28 -15.86 11.64
C GLY A 143 -13.04 -17.36 11.78
N GLY A 144 -12.78 -17.87 13.00
CA GLY A 144 -12.42 -19.26 13.27
C GLY A 144 -10.92 -19.56 13.13
N ILE A 145 -10.11 -18.54 12.83
CA ILE A 145 -8.67 -18.66 12.62
C ILE A 145 -7.95 -18.30 13.92
N THR A 146 -7.08 -19.18 14.39
CA THR A 146 -6.33 -19.06 15.65
C THR A 146 -4.82 -19.12 15.45
N ASP A 147 -4.33 -19.21 14.22
CA ASP A 147 -2.90 -19.18 13.93
C ASP A 147 -2.55 -17.88 13.22
N TRP A 148 -2.17 -16.86 13.99
CA TRP A 148 -1.75 -15.56 13.49
C TRP A 148 -0.28 -15.33 13.82
N LYS A 149 0.53 -15.07 12.80
CA LYS A 149 1.94 -14.69 12.88
C LYS A 149 2.10 -13.22 12.49
N VAL A 150 3.20 -12.63 12.96
CA VAL A 150 3.55 -11.25 12.61
C VAL A 150 3.69 -11.14 11.10
N GLY A 151 3.01 -10.15 10.50
CA GLY A 151 2.98 -9.92 9.07
C GLY A 151 1.76 -10.50 8.34
N ASP A 152 1.02 -11.43 8.96
CA ASP A 152 -0.24 -11.94 8.40
C ASP A 152 -1.32 -10.86 8.38
N TRP A 153 -2.29 -10.96 7.46
CA TRP A 153 -3.39 -10.00 7.36
C TRP A 153 -4.72 -10.65 7.71
N ALA A 154 -5.51 -9.98 8.55
CA ALA A 154 -6.91 -10.31 8.77
C ALA A 154 -7.76 -9.42 7.86
N VAL A 155 -8.54 -9.99 6.94
CA VAL A 155 -9.37 -9.25 5.96
C VAL A 155 -10.83 -9.64 6.12
N SER A 156 -11.75 -8.68 6.17
CA SER A 156 -13.19 -8.96 6.17
C SER A 156 -13.73 -9.06 4.75
N ASP A 157 -14.40 -10.17 4.42
CA ASP A 157 -15.15 -10.30 3.16
C ASP A 157 -16.58 -9.74 3.23
N GLY A 158 -16.95 -9.18 4.39
CA GLY A 158 -18.29 -8.68 4.71
C GLY A 158 -19.20 -9.72 5.38
N THR A 159 -18.75 -10.96 5.52
CA THR A 159 -19.49 -12.06 6.18
C THR A 159 -18.63 -12.85 7.16
N LYS A 160 -17.33 -12.96 6.90
CA LYS A 160 -16.32 -13.56 7.76
C LYS A 160 -14.99 -12.82 7.62
N TRP A 161 -14.14 -13.02 8.61
CA TRP A 161 -12.73 -12.67 8.50
C TRP A 161 -11.96 -13.83 7.86
N VAL A 162 -11.10 -13.51 6.92
CA VAL A 162 -10.16 -14.44 6.28
C VAL A 162 -8.74 -14.02 6.62
N LYS A 163 -7.84 -15.01 6.67
CA LYS A 163 -6.41 -14.77 6.82
C LYS A 163 -5.76 -14.78 5.44
N ILE A 164 -4.99 -13.75 5.15
CA ILE A 164 -3.95 -13.82 4.12
C ILE A 164 -2.66 -14.15 4.87
N ASP A 165 -2.17 -15.36 4.66
CA ASP A 165 -0.91 -15.81 5.25
C ASP A 165 0.24 -15.13 4.52
N ASN A 166 1.08 -14.44 5.28
CA ASN A 166 2.24 -13.73 4.73
C ASN A 166 3.53 -14.22 5.39
N THR A 167 3.45 -15.33 6.12
CA THR A 167 4.55 -15.92 6.86
C THR A 167 4.75 -17.35 6.41
N ASP A 168 5.44 -17.55 5.29
CA ASP A 168 5.96 -18.88 4.97
C ASP A 168 7.06 -19.24 5.97
N ALA A 169 6.73 -20.10 6.93
CA ALA A 169 7.72 -20.66 7.83
C ALA A 169 8.65 -21.61 7.05
N VAL A 170 9.94 -21.61 7.40
CA VAL A 170 10.87 -22.65 6.92
C VAL A 170 10.31 -24.01 7.33
N ALA A 171 9.86 -24.80 6.35
CA ALA A 171 9.21 -26.09 6.59
C ALA A 171 10.17 -27.08 7.25
N SER A 172 11.38 -27.25 6.69
CA SER A 172 12.44 -28.05 7.30
C SER A 172 13.82 -27.75 6.69
N VAL A 173 14.83 -27.61 7.55
CA VAL A 173 16.26 -27.72 7.23
C VAL A 173 16.88 -28.66 8.26
N ALA A 174 17.32 -29.84 7.84
CA ALA A 174 17.82 -30.90 8.73
C ALA A 174 16.88 -31.22 9.92
N GLY A 175 15.57 -31.19 9.70
CA GLY A 175 14.55 -31.44 10.74
C GLY A 175 14.26 -30.25 11.66
N LYS A 176 14.88 -29.08 11.42
CA LYS A 176 14.60 -27.82 12.13
C LYS A 176 13.67 -26.93 11.29
N SER A 177 12.83 -26.15 11.97
CA SER A 177 11.89 -25.21 11.35
C SER A 177 12.06 -23.81 11.97
N GLY A 178 11.54 -22.76 11.31
CA GLY A 178 11.63 -21.38 11.83
C GLY A 178 13.04 -20.78 11.72
N ALA A 179 13.52 -20.11 12.78
CA ALA A 179 14.89 -19.57 12.81
C ALA A 179 15.91 -20.70 12.96
N VAL A 180 16.62 -21.02 11.87
CA VAL A 180 17.52 -22.18 11.82
C VAL A 180 18.94 -21.80 12.22
N THR A 181 19.45 -22.40 13.30
CA THR A 181 20.89 -22.46 13.60
C THR A 181 21.36 -23.91 13.43
N LEU A 182 22.35 -24.12 12.57
CA LEU A 182 22.89 -25.45 12.27
C LEU A 182 24.08 -25.79 13.16
N GLN A 183 24.16 -27.05 13.55
CA GLN A 183 25.32 -27.72 14.14
C GLN A 183 25.95 -28.65 13.10
N VAL A 184 27.21 -29.05 13.30
CA VAL A 184 27.90 -29.96 12.36
C VAL A 184 27.15 -31.30 12.22
N ALA A 185 26.48 -31.77 13.28
CA ALA A 185 25.66 -32.97 13.24
C ALA A 185 24.47 -32.89 12.26
N ASP A 186 24.02 -31.68 11.92
CA ASP A 186 22.89 -31.45 11.00
C ASP A 186 23.28 -31.64 9.53
N ILE A 187 24.58 -31.62 9.23
CA ILE A 187 25.12 -31.76 7.87
C ILE A 187 25.47 -33.23 7.65
N THR A 188 24.43 -34.03 7.39
CA THR A 188 24.54 -35.50 7.38
C THR A 188 25.36 -36.05 6.22
N ASP A 189 25.43 -35.31 5.11
CA ASP A 189 26.24 -35.60 3.92
C ASP A 189 27.74 -35.30 4.09
N MET A 190 28.13 -34.62 5.17
CA MET A 190 29.54 -34.40 5.50
C MET A 190 30.23 -35.75 5.79
N SER A 191 31.45 -35.95 5.30
CA SER A 191 32.22 -37.17 5.62
C SER A 191 32.59 -37.23 7.11
N ALA A 192 32.91 -38.43 7.62
CA ALA A 192 33.37 -38.59 9.01
C ALA A 192 34.62 -37.74 9.31
N ASN A 193 35.54 -37.65 8.36
CA ASN A 193 36.75 -36.82 8.46
C ASN A 193 36.40 -35.32 8.43
N GLY A 194 35.48 -34.92 7.55
CA GLY A 194 34.99 -33.54 7.48
C GLY A 194 34.33 -33.10 8.78
N ARG A 195 33.48 -33.95 9.36
CA ARG A 195 32.82 -33.68 10.67
C ARG A 195 33.84 -33.55 11.79
N SER A 196 34.87 -34.38 11.80
CA SER A 196 35.92 -34.30 12.82
C SER A 196 36.68 -32.98 12.72
N LEU A 197 37.02 -32.57 11.50
CA LEU A 197 37.73 -31.31 11.25
C LEU A 197 36.90 -30.07 11.61
N ALA A 198 35.63 -30.03 11.20
CA ALA A 198 34.72 -28.91 11.48
C ALA A 198 34.40 -28.73 12.97
N GLN A 199 34.53 -29.80 13.76
CA GLN A 199 34.31 -29.78 15.22
C GLN A 199 35.61 -29.60 16.03
N ALA A 200 36.76 -29.45 15.38
CA ALA A 200 38.03 -29.32 16.06
C ALA A 200 38.07 -28.05 16.93
N ALA A 201 38.42 -28.19 18.20
CA ALA A 201 38.39 -27.09 19.17
C ALA A 201 39.39 -25.96 18.87
N ASN A 202 40.43 -26.22 18.06
CA ASN A 202 41.45 -25.27 17.66
C ASN A 202 42.29 -25.82 16.49
N TYR A 203 43.18 -24.98 15.95
CA TYR A 203 44.09 -25.36 14.86
C TYR A 203 45.01 -26.55 15.19
N ALA A 204 45.40 -26.73 16.46
CA ALA A 204 46.25 -27.87 16.85
C ALA A 204 45.47 -29.20 16.73
N ALA A 205 44.22 -29.23 17.21
CA ALA A 205 43.33 -30.37 17.05
C ALA A 205 43.05 -30.67 15.57
N MET A 206 42.85 -29.64 14.73
CA MET A 206 42.71 -29.81 13.28
C MET A 206 43.93 -30.50 12.67
N LYS A 207 45.14 -30.07 13.05
CA LYS A 207 46.40 -30.67 12.59
C LYS A 207 46.51 -32.14 13.01
N THR A 208 46.15 -32.47 14.24
CA THR A 208 46.13 -33.86 14.73
C THR A 208 45.14 -34.72 13.95
N LEU A 209 43.93 -34.21 13.66
CA LEU A 209 42.87 -34.94 12.95
C LEU A 209 43.19 -35.15 11.46
N LEU A 210 43.86 -34.19 10.83
CA LEU A 210 44.35 -34.34 9.45
C LEU A 210 45.43 -35.43 9.34
N ALA A 211 46.14 -35.69 10.44
CA ALA A 211 47.14 -36.75 10.57
C ALA A 211 48.14 -36.81 9.39
N ILE A 212 48.46 -35.67 8.77
CA ILE A 212 49.39 -35.62 7.63
C ILE A 212 50.75 -36.13 8.11
N THR A 213 51.16 -37.24 7.52
CA THR A 213 52.47 -37.86 7.72
C THR A 213 53.43 -37.44 6.61
N ALA A 214 54.72 -37.71 6.77
CA ALA A 214 55.67 -37.51 5.68
C ALA A 214 55.34 -38.36 4.44
N ALA A 215 54.65 -39.51 4.61
CA ALA A 215 54.23 -40.37 3.49
C ALA A 215 53.19 -39.68 2.59
N ASP A 216 52.38 -38.78 3.15
CA ASP A 216 51.37 -38.01 2.41
C ASP A 216 52.01 -36.89 1.54
N ILE A 217 53.29 -36.58 1.76
CA ILE A 217 54.07 -35.64 0.94
C ILE A 217 54.59 -36.37 -0.30
N THR A 218 53.69 -36.65 -1.24
CA THR A 218 53.94 -37.49 -2.42
C THR A 218 54.95 -36.89 -3.40
N ASN A 219 55.12 -35.57 -3.41
CA ASN A 219 56.11 -34.86 -4.20
C ASN A 219 57.52 -34.82 -3.58
N ALA A 220 57.69 -35.27 -2.33
CA ALA A 220 59.03 -35.46 -1.75
C ALA A 220 59.67 -36.75 -2.27
N SER A 221 60.99 -36.76 -2.46
CA SER A 221 61.73 -38.00 -2.70
C SER A 221 61.70 -38.90 -1.45
N ALA A 222 62.03 -40.19 -1.60
CA ALA A 222 62.17 -41.10 -0.45
C ALA A 222 63.16 -40.55 0.59
N ASN A 223 64.29 -40.02 0.12
CA ASN A 223 65.30 -39.38 0.98
C ASN A 223 64.75 -38.13 1.67
N GLY A 224 63.94 -37.32 0.98
CA GLY A 224 63.29 -36.15 1.56
C GLY A 224 62.32 -36.52 2.69
N ARG A 225 61.50 -37.57 2.51
CA ARG A 225 60.63 -38.07 3.58
C ARG A 225 61.40 -38.65 4.76
N SER A 226 62.51 -39.36 4.52
CA SER A 226 63.40 -39.84 5.58
C SER A 226 63.98 -38.68 6.40
N LEU A 227 64.35 -37.58 5.74
CA LEU A 227 64.87 -36.40 6.43
C LEU A 227 63.81 -35.71 7.30
N ILE A 228 62.58 -35.56 6.80
CA ILE A 228 61.44 -34.93 7.51
C ILE A 228 61.05 -35.73 8.76
N THR A 229 61.25 -37.04 8.74
CA THR A 229 60.89 -37.96 9.86
C THR A 229 62.04 -38.25 10.81
N ALA A 230 63.23 -37.66 10.60
CA ALA A 230 64.39 -37.89 11.45
C ALA A 230 64.11 -37.49 12.90
N ALA A 231 64.42 -38.39 13.85
CA ALA A 231 64.10 -38.21 15.27
C ALA A 231 64.85 -37.04 15.92
N ASP A 232 66.03 -36.72 15.40
CA ASP A 232 66.87 -35.63 15.89
C ASP A 232 67.87 -35.15 14.81
N TYR A 233 68.66 -34.16 15.18
CA TYR A 233 69.70 -33.59 14.34
C TYR A 233 70.82 -34.58 13.97
N ALA A 234 71.16 -35.54 14.84
CA ALA A 234 72.19 -36.52 14.54
C ALA A 234 71.72 -37.51 13.45
N ALA A 235 70.46 -37.96 13.55
CA ALA A 235 69.82 -38.79 12.53
C ALA A 235 69.73 -38.07 11.17
N MET A 236 69.37 -36.78 11.16
CA MET A 236 69.39 -35.96 9.93
C MET A 236 70.79 -35.92 9.30
N ARG A 237 71.84 -35.75 10.10
CA ARG A 237 73.22 -35.73 9.60
C ARG A 237 73.67 -37.07 9.04
N THR A 238 73.31 -38.17 9.68
CA THR A 238 73.57 -39.52 9.15
C THR A 238 72.86 -39.72 7.83
N LEU A 239 71.59 -39.32 7.70
CA LEU A 239 70.82 -39.44 6.46
C LEU A 239 71.38 -38.61 5.30
N LEU A 240 71.97 -37.43 5.58
CA LEU A 240 72.68 -36.63 4.57
C LEU A 240 74.15 -37.03 4.38
N GLY A 241 74.68 -37.95 5.18
CA GLY A 241 76.09 -38.33 5.15
C GLY A 241 77.07 -37.28 5.69
N LEU A 242 76.61 -36.35 6.53
CA LEU A 242 77.48 -35.36 7.17
C LEU A 242 78.21 -35.98 8.37
N VAL A 243 79.55 -35.92 8.38
CA VAL A 243 80.40 -36.34 9.52
C VAL A 243 80.64 -35.16 10.47
N ALA A 244 80.73 -35.41 11.78
CA ALA A 244 80.82 -34.32 12.77
C ALA A 244 82.25 -33.81 12.74
N ALA A 245 82.46 -32.50 12.66
CA ALA A 245 83.81 -31.92 12.65
C ALA A 245 84.63 -32.33 13.89
N ALA A 246 83.99 -32.64 15.02
CA ALA A 246 84.65 -33.09 16.25
C ALA A 246 85.19 -34.55 16.20
N THR A 247 84.77 -35.36 15.23
CA THR A 247 85.39 -36.68 14.92
C THR A 247 86.00 -36.69 13.51
N ALA A 248 86.36 -35.52 12.98
CA ALA A 248 87.17 -35.40 11.76
C ALA A 248 88.65 -35.76 12.01
N ALA A 249 88.96 -36.53 13.04
CA ALA A 249 90.27 -37.14 13.22
C ALA A 249 90.42 -38.47 12.45
N THR A 250 89.32 -39.05 11.92
CA THR A 250 89.36 -40.29 11.11
C THR A 250 88.45 -40.25 9.88
N ALA A 251 88.06 -39.07 9.40
CA ALA A 251 87.50 -38.91 8.07
C ALA A 251 88.61 -38.60 7.05
N SER A 252 89.44 -39.61 6.75
CA SER A 252 90.32 -39.63 5.57
C SER A 252 89.52 -39.81 4.26
N THR A 253 88.34 -39.21 4.14
CA THR A 253 87.46 -39.36 2.96
C THR A 253 86.56 -38.16 2.66
N LEU A 254 86.69 -37.01 3.34
CA LEU A 254 86.47 -35.76 2.60
C LEU A 254 87.75 -35.55 1.83
N ALA A 255 87.70 -35.69 0.52
CA ALA A 255 88.78 -35.35 -0.38
C ALA A 255 89.31 -33.94 -0.06
N GLN A 256 90.35 -33.85 0.76
CA GLN A 256 91.07 -32.61 0.92
C GLN A 256 91.86 -32.42 -0.35
N ARG A 257 91.35 -31.50 -1.17
CA ARG A 257 92.10 -30.95 -2.27
C ARG A 257 93.32 -30.25 -1.70
N ASP A 258 94.49 -30.55 -2.23
CA ASP A 258 95.69 -29.78 -1.92
C ASP A 258 95.55 -28.32 -2.39
N ALA A 259 96.55 -27.47 -2.12
CA ALA A 259 96.55 -26.06 -2.54
C ALA A 259 96.42 -25.87 -4.07
N SER A 260 96.61 -26.95 -4.83
CA SER A 260 96.51 -27.04 -6.28
C SER A 260 95.10 -27.45 -6.76
N GLY A 261 94.33 -28.12 -5.89
CA GLY A 261 92.96 -28.51 -6.15
C GLY A 261 92.70 -30.03 -6.28
N ASP A 262 93.63 -30.91 -5.89
CA ASP A 262 93.56 -32.36 -6.23
C ASP A 262 93.43 -33.32 -5.03
N ILE A 263 92.74 -34.46 -5.19
CA ILE A 263 92.29 -35.36 -4.09
C ILE A 263 93.38 -36.36 -3.65
N THR A 264 93.73 -36.40 -2.35
CA THR A 264 94.78 -37.29 -1.81
C THR A 264 94.22 -38.55 -1.11
N THR A 265 94.65 -39.75 -1.54
CA THR A 265 94.24 -41.07 -1.01
C THR A 265 95.40 -41.79 -0.32
N ARG A 266 95.54 -41.70 1.02
CA ARG A 266 96.47 -42.57 1.77
C ARG A 266 95.86 -43.05 3.09
N LEU A 267 95.38 -44.30 3.10
CA LEU A 267 95.05 -45.08 4.30
C LEU A 267 96.34 -45.46 5.05
N PHE A 268 96.44 -45.15 6.35
CA PHE A 268 97.49 -45.70 7.21
C PHE A 268 97.12 -47.12 7.66
N ARG A 269 98.00 -48.10 7.46
CA ARG A 269 98.04 -49.35 8.26
C ARG A 269 99.12 -49.16 9.33
N SER A 270 98.79 -49.45 10.58
CA SER A 270 99.74 -49.62 11.68
C SER A 270 100.46 -50.97 11.55
N GLU A 271 101.59 -51.10 12.27
CA GLU A 271 102.41 -52.31 12.45
C GLU A 271 101.64 -53.64 12.49
#